data_AF-A0A661C486-F1
#
_entry.id   AF-A0A661C486-F1
#
_cell.length_a   1.000
_cell.length_b   1.000
_cell.length_c   1.000
_cell.angle_alpha   90.00
_cell.angle_beta   90.00
_cell.angle_gamma   90.00
#
_symmetry.space_group_name_H-M   'P 1'
#
loop_
_entity.id
_entity.type
_entity.pdbx_description
1 polymer ?
#
loop_
_entity_poly.entity_id
_entity_poly.type
_entity_poly.pdbx_seq_one_letter_code
_entity_poly.pdbx_strand_id
1 'polypeptide(L)'
;MNKNKGKGEMVVNSRINMRNICLYLILYVSLFQTATATTILQVDTNHLVNNAESVFEGEVVSARSEINTNGNIYTYVDLLILDVLVGDLDLGSSIIFRFTG
;
A
#
# COMPACT_ATOMS: atom_id res chain seq x y z
N MET A 1 26.65 58.18 44.73
CA MET A 1 26.51 58.14 43.26
C MET A 1 27.68 57.36 42.68
N ASN A 2 27.48 56.10 42.27
CA ASN A 2 28.32 55.42 41.28
C ASN A 2 27.48 54.30 40.62
N LYS A 3 27.48 54.28 39.29
CA LYS A 3 26.67 53.42 38.40
C LYS A 3 27.57 52.40 37.72
N ASN A 4 27.13 51.13 37.61
CA ASN A 4 27.21 50.21 36.45
C ASN A 4 27.09 48.75 36.96
N LYS A 5 26.04 47.97 36.66
CA LYS A 5 25.54 47.37 35.40
C LYS A 5 26.44 46.27 34.80
N GLY A 6 25.81 45.09 34.59
CA GLY A 6 26.21 44.02 33.68
C GLY A 6 26.85 42.84 34.41
N LYS A 7 26.44 41.58 34.26
CA LYS A 7 25.56 40.91 33.31
C LYS A 7 25.01 39.67 34.04
N GLY A 8 23.70 39.46 33.96
CA GLY A 8 23.12 38.17 34.34
C GLY A 8 23.52 37.13 33.31
N GLU A 9 24.47 36.26 33.67
CA GLU A 9 24.62 35.00 32.97
C GLU A 9 23.48 34.08 33.43
N MET A 10 22.42 34.03 32.61
CA MET A 10 21.48 32.91 32.68
C MET A 10 22.23 31.67 32.20
N VAL A 11 22.89 30.99 33.13
CA VAL A 11 23.29 29.59 32.95
C VAL A 11 21.99 28.80 32.94
N VAL A 12 21.48 28.50 31.74
CA VAL A 12 20.36 27.56 31.56
C VAL A 12 20.89 26.18 31.94
N ASN A 13 20.87 25.89 33.23
CA ASN A 13 21.24 24.61 33.77
C ASN A 13 20.08 23.65 33.52
N SER A 14 20.00 23.14 32.29
CA SER A 14 19.07 22.10 31.90
C SER A 14 19.45 20.81 32.63
N ARG A 15 18.92 20.62 33.84
CA ARG A 15 18.93 19.30 34.47
C ARG A 15 17.93 18.43 33.72
N ILE A 16 18.44 17.74 32.70
CA ILE A 16 17.65 16.78 31.93
C ILE A 16 17.30 15.63 32.87
N ASN A 17 16.07 15.63 33.38
CA ASN A 17 15.58 14.57 34.27
C ASN A 17 15.46 13.27 33.48
N MET A 18 16.15 12.21 33.92
CA MET A 18 16.15 10.88 33.29
C MET A 18 14.74 10.32 33.08
N ARG A 19 13.81 10.64 33.99
CA ARG A 19 12.38 10.33 33.84
C ARG A 19 11.76 10.95 32.59
N ASN A 20 12.10 12.20 32.28
CA ASN A 20 11.57 12.90 31.10
C ASN A 20 12.18 12.31 29.82
N ILE A 21 13.45 11.92 29.83
CA ILE A 21 14.08 11.22 28.69
C ILE A 21 13.36 9.90 28.41
N CYS A 22 13.09 9.10 29.44
CA CYS A 22 12.34 7.85 29.27
C CYS A 22 10.93 8.11 28.70
N LEU A 23 10.23 9.15 29.18
CA LEU A 23 8.91 9.52 28.65
C LEU A 23 8.97 9.93 27.18
N TYR A 24 9.97 10.72 26.78
CA TYR A 24 10.17 11.10 25.37
C TYR A 24 10.52 9.89 24.50
N LEU A 25 11.30 8.95 25.01
CA LEU A 25 11.67 7.73 24.29
C LEU A 25 10.46 6.81 24.07
N ILE A 26 9.61 6.66 25.10
CA ILE A 26 8.37 5.86 25.02
C ILE A 26 7.40 6.49 24.01
N LEU A 27 7.23 7.81 24.05
CA LEU A 27 6.40 8.53 23.09
C LEU A 27 6.93 8.36 21.66
N TYR A 28 8.25 8.46 21.46
CA TYR A 28 8.88 8.28 20.16
C TYR A 28 8.63 6.88 19.59
N VAL A 29 8.81 5.82 20.39
CA VAL A 29 8.59 4.44 19.95
C VAL A 29 7.11 4.16 19.61
N SER A 30 6.17 4.78 20.32
CA SER A 30 4.73 4.62 20.05
C SER A 30 4.27 5.18 18.70
N LEU A 31 5.01 6.14 18.14
CA LEU A 31 4.69 6.75 16.85
C LEU A 31 5.13 5.89 15.64
N PHE A 32 5.96 4.87 15.86
CA PHE A 32 6.46 3.96 14.80
C PHE A 32 5.70 2.63 14.72
N GLN A 33 4.53 2.50 15.36
CA GLN A 33 3.66 1.38 15.04
C GLN A 33 3.12 1.57 13.62
N THR A 34 3.83 0.97 12.67
CA THR A 34 3.40 0.87 11.28
C THR A 34 2.08 0.11 11.26
N ALA A 35 1.01 0.81 10.93
CA ALA A 35 -0.25 0.18 10.59
C ALA A 35 -0.03 -0.68 9.34
N THR A 36 0.12 -1.99 9.52
CA THR A 36 0.02 -2.95 8.41
C THR A 36 -1.41 -2.89 7.91
N ALA A 37 -1.67 -2.03 6.93
CA ALA A 37 -2.97 -1.89 6.30
C ALA A 37 -3.22 -3.13 5.45
N THR A 38 -3.90 -4.12 6.02
CA THR A 38 -4.46 -5.23 5.26
C THR A 38 -5.82 -4.80 4.75
N THR A 39 -5.91 -4.48 3.46
CA THR A 39 -7.22 -4.24 2.81
C THR A 39 -7.86 -5.59 2.52
N ILE A 40 -8.91 -5.92 3.25
CA ILE A 40 -9.81 -7.02 2.86
C ILE A 40 -10.72 -6.47 1.78
N LEU A 41 -10.48 -6.84 0.52
CA LEU A 41 -11.39 -6.51 -0.56
C LEU A 41 -12.58 -7.49 -0.52
N GLN A 42 -13.67 -7.08 0.13
CA GLN A 42 -14.93 -7.81 0.06
C GLN A 42 -15.60 -7.50 -1.28
N VAL A 43 -15.64 -8.49 -2.16
CA VAL A 43 -16.32 -8.40 -3.45
C VAL A 43 -17.55 -9.30 -3.41
N ASP A 44 -18.74 -8.74 -3.65
CA ASP A 44 -19.95 -9.54 -3.85
C ASP A 44 -19.90 -10.19 -5.24
N THR A 45 -19.51 -11.45 -5.27
CA THR A 45 -19.38 -12.23 -6.51
C THR A 45 -20.72 -12.38 -7.23
N ASN A 46 -21.85 -12.44 -6.51
CA ASN A 46 -23.16 -12.54 -7.15
C ASN A 46 -23.48 -11.27 -7.92
N HIS A 47 -23.19 -10.10 -7.32
CA HIS A 47 -23.37 -8.83 -8.00
C HIS A 47 -22.43 -8.71 -9.21
N LEU A 48 -21.19 -9.18 -9.12
CA LEU A 48 -20.27 -9.16 -10.26
C LEU A 48 -20.75 -10.04 -11.41
N VAL A 49 -21.13 -11.29 -11.13
CA VAL A 49 -21.60 -12.23 -12.17
C VAL A 49 -22.85 -11.69 -12.87
N ASN A 50 -23.80 -11.13 -12.12
CA ASN A 50 -25.03 -10.60 -12.68
C ASN A 50 -24.84 -9.34 -13.56
N ASN A 51 -23.74 -8.61 -13.39
CA ASN A 51 -23.44 -7.40 -14.17
C ASN A 51 -22.26 -7.60 -15.13
N ALA A 52 -21.69 -8.80 -15.23
CA ALA A 52 -20.56 -9.08 -16.08
C ALA A 52 -21.00 -9.14 -17.56
N GLU A 53 -20.20 -8.55 -18.44
CA GLU A 53 -20.37 -8.68 -19.89
C GLU A 53 -20.09 -10.11 -20.35
N SER A 54 -19.06 -10.75 -19.77
CA SER A 54 -18.69 -12.13 -20.05
C SER A 54 -18.31 -12.88 -18.78
N VAL A 55 -18.64 -14.17 -18.74
CA VAL A 55 -18.26 -15.12 -17.70
C VAL A 55 -17.74 -16.37 -18.40
N PHE A 56 -16.51 -16.75 -18.14
CA PHE A 56 -15.84 -17.85 -18.83
C PHE A 56 -14.89 -18.60 -17.90
N GLU A 57 -14.66 -19.88 -18.21
CA GLU A 57 -13.61 -20.70 -17.62
C GLU A 57 -12.37 -20.63 -18.51
N GLY A 58 -11.20 -20.49 -17.90
CA GLY A 58 -9.94 -20.43 -18.64
C GLY A 58 -8.75 -20.92 -17.85
N GLU A 59 -7.70 -21.30 -18.57
CA GLU A 59 -6.43 -21.73 -18.03
C GLU A 59 -5.38 -20.63 -18.18
N VAL A 60 -4.63 -20.35 -17.11
CA VAL A 60 -3.50 -19.42 -17.18
C VAL A 60 -2.36 -20.08 -17.95
N VAL A 61 -2.05 -19.57 -19.14
CA VAL A 61 -0.95 -20.09 -19.97
C VAL A 61 0.38 -19.39 -19.70
N SER A 62 0.33 -18.13 -19.27
CA SER A 62 1.53 -17.34 -18.98
C SER A 62 1.21 -16.21 -18.00
N ALA A 63 2.19 -15.88 -17.15
CA ALA A 63 2.14 -14.71 -16.30
C ALA A 63 3.50 -14.04 -16.28
N ARG A 64 3.54 -12.72 -16.52
CA ARG A 64 4.77 -11.92 -16.47
C ARG A 64 4.54 -10.60 -15.78
N SER A 65 5.58 -10.06 -15.14
CA SER A 65 5.54 -8.73 -14.55
C SER A 65 6.60 -7.84 -15.20
N GLU A 66 6.21 -6.61 -15.50
CA GLU A 66 7.05 -5.62 -16.14
C GLU A 66 7.01 -4.31 -15.35
N ILE A 67 8.15 -3.66 -15.22
CA ILE A 67 8.24 -2.31 -14.62
C ILE A 67 8.29 -1.31 -15.77
N ASN A 68 7.37 -0.35 -15.80
CA ASN A 68 7.42 0.72 -16.81
C ASN A 68 8.49 1.77 -16.47
N THR A 69 8.75 2.70 -17.39
CA THR A 69 9.70 3.80 -17.20
C THR A 69 9.38 4.70 -16.01
N ASN A 70 8.13 4.69 -15.52
CA ASN A 70 7.67 5.49 -14.39
C ASN A 70 7.75 4.72 -13.06
N GLY A 71 8.25 3.49 -13.05
CA GLY A 71 8.37 2.63 -11.87
C GLY A 71 7.10 1.87 -11.49
N ASN A 72 6.03 1.93 -12.29
CA ASN A 72 4.82 1.17 -12.04
C ASN A 72 5.03 -0.30 -12.42
N ILE A 73 4.55 -1.22 -11.58
CA ILE A 73 4.56 -2.65 -11.85
C ILE A 73 3.25 -3.03 -12.52
N TYR A 74 3.35 -3.65 -13.70
CA TYR A 74 2.23 -4.26 -14.38
C TYR A 74 2.41 -5.76 -14.42
N THR A 75 1.37 -6.50 -14.07
CA THR A 75 1.31 -7.95 -14.23
C THR A 75 0.39 -8.27 -15.40
N TYR A 76 0.92 -9.00 -16.38
CA TYR A 76 0.18 -9.52 -17.52
C TYR A 76 -0.09 -11.00 -17.29
N VAL A 77 -1.36 -11.40 -17.46
CA VAL A 77 -1.80 -12.79 -17.36
C VAL A 77 -2.47 -13.15 -18.67
N ASP A 78 -1.91 -14.12 -19.37
CA ASP A 78 -2.46 -14.69 -20.59
C ASP A 78 -3.34 -15.89 -20.19
N LEU A 79 -4.60 -15.92 -20.63
CA LEU A 79 -5.54 -17.01 -20.37
C LEU A 79 -6.06 -17.61 -21.66
N LEU A 80 -6.02 -18.94 -21.75
CA LEU A 80 -6.71 -19.72 -22.77
C LEU A 80 -8.17 -19.92 -22.34
N ILE A 81 -9.11 -19.58 -23.21
CA ILE A 81 -10.55 -19.75 -22.95
C ILE A 81 -10.94 -21.21 -23.19
N LEU A 82 -11.48 -21.86 -22.16
CA LEU A 82 -11.89 -23.26 -22.19
C LEU A 82 -13.40 -23.43 -22.32
N ASP A 83 -14.18 -22.57 -21.67
CA ASP A 83 -15.64 -22.57 -21.74
C ASP A 83 -16.20 -21.16 -21.51
N VAL A 84 -17.37 -20.84 -22.06
CA VAL A 84 -18.02 -19.52 -21.94
C VAL A 84 -19.43 -19.72 -21.41
N LEU A 85 -19.69 -19.22 -20.20
CA LEU A 85 -20.99 -19.28 -19.53
C LEU A 85 -21.90 -18.10 -19.94
N VAL A 86 -21.31 -16.92 -20.17
CA VAL A 86 -21.98 -15.68 -20.58
C VAL A 86 -21.03 -14.88 -21.50
N GLY A 87 -21.58 -14.24 -22.53
CA GLY A 87 -20.82 -13.39 -23.45
C GLY A 87 -20.51 -14.07 -24.79
N ASP A 88 -19.74 -13.39 -25.64
CA ASP A 88 -19.37 -13.84 -26.99
C ASP A 88 -17.84 -13.86 -27.12
N LEU A 89 -17.24 -14.92 -26.60
CA LEU A 89 -15.80 -15.16 -26.64
C LEU A 89 -15.51 -16.47 -27.37
N ASP A 90 -14.43 -16.47 -28.16
CA ASP A 90 -14.04 -17.64 -28.93
C ASP A 90 -13.35 -18.69 -28.06
N LEU A 91 -13.87 -19.92 -28.04
CA LEU A 91 -13.23 -21.05 -27.38
C LEU A 91 -11.86 -21.35 -28.00
N GLY A 92 -10.87 -21.62 -27.15
CA GLY A 92 -9.49 -21.86 -27.57
C GLY A 92 -8.72 -20.59 -27.97
N SER A 93 -9.34 -19.41 -27.88
CA SER A 93 -8.62 -18.14 -28.02
C SER A 93 -7.90 -17.75 -26.72
N SER A 94 -6.97 -16.80 -26.81
CA SER A 94 -6.24 -16.28 -25.66
C SER A 94 -6.60 -14.82 -25.40
N ILE A 95 -6.85 -14.49 -24.13
CA ILE A 95 -7.09 -13.13 -23.64
C ILE A 95 -6.00 -12.72 -22.66
N ILE A 96 -5.58 -11.45 -22.72
CA ILE A 96 -4.53 -10.91 -21.85
C ILE A 96 -5.15 -9.90 -20.88
N PHE A 97 -5.05 -10.17 -19.58
CA PHE A 97 -5.36 -9.19 -18.56
C PHE A 97 -4.10 -8.48 -18.07
N ARG A 98 -4.22 -7.17 -17.85
CA ARG A 98 -3.17 -6.34 -17.25
C ARG A 98 -3.64 -5.79 -15.92
N PHE A 99 -2.94 -6.15 -14.86
CA PHE A 99 -3.17 -5.68 -13.51
C PHE A 99 -2.07 -4.68 -13.10
N THR A 100 -2.43 -3.68 -12.32
CA THR A 100 -1.47 -2.78 -11.64
C THR A 100 -1.28 -3.23 -10.20
N GLY A 101 -0.04 -3.39 -9.76
CA GLY A 101 0.34 -3.79 -8.40
C GLY A 101 1.12 -2.71 -7.67
#